data_AF-A0A2R9STN7-F1
#
_entry.id   AF-A0A2R9STN7-F1
#
_cell.length_a   1.000
_cell.length_b   1.000
_cell.length_c   1.000
_cell.angle_alpha   90.00
_cell.angle_beta   90.00
_cell.angle_gamma   90.00
#
_symmetry.space_group_name_H-M   'P 1'
#
loop_
_entity.id
_entity.type
_entity.pdbx_description
1 polymer ?
#
loop_
_entity_poly.entity_id
_entity_poly.type
_entity_poly.pdbx_seq_one_letter_code
_entity_poly.pdbx_strand_id
1 'polypeptide(L)'
;MDEAVRHANPHHYIVGAQGSLPVDAAGNPWMGNYVYNHGNLVADLLDNLVLESTGVLQKSRIYEMSSNKTFRETLAFLIVRDNAHQNAFAKALESLGVEWGKLFPVPNYDINKYPECKKYVDMGFHNAQFNFRLDNTRIAEIFSGKSPSRNGGELEITDPPMGYPVPVLPEMPNEHAPGLHDLNT
;
A
#
# COMPACT_ATOMS: atom_id res chain seq x y z
N MET A 1 4.93 2.33 33.97
CA MET A 1 4.61 2.73 32.58
C MET A 1 4.75 1.48 31.75
N ASP A 2 3.67 1.07 31.10
CA ASP A 2 3.63 -0.10 30.23
C ASP A 2 4.76 -0.03 29.18
N GLU A 3 5.34 -1.17 28.82
CA GLU A 3 6.44 -1.27 27.87
C GLU A 3 6.04 -0.73 26.50
N ALA A 4 4.78 -0.93 26.11
CA ALA A 4 4.19 -0.33 24.92
C ALA A 4 4.26 1.20 24.94
N VAL A 5 3.98 1.83 26.08
CA VAL A 5 4.05 3.30 26.22
C VAL A 5 5.49 3.81 26.26
N ARG A 6 6.44 3.01 26.76
CA ARG A 6 7.87 3.38 26.81
C ARG A 6 8.53 3.50 25.44
N HIS A 7 8.06 2.71 24.48
CA HIS A 7 8.65 2.65 23.14
C HIS A 7 7.73 3.19 22.04
N ALA A 8 6.49 3.54 22.37
CA ALA A 8 5.57 4.13 21.42
C ALA A 8 5.92 5.60 21.10
N ASN A 9 5.46 6.04 19.93
CA ASN A 9 5.36 7.46 19.65
C ASN A 9 4.36 8.09 20.65
N PRO A 10 4.80 8.98 21.56
CA PRO A 10 3.93 9.54 22.59
C PRO A 10 2.78 10.37 22.00
N HIS A 11 2.91 10.89 20.78
CA HIS A 11 1.83 11.60 20.12
C HIS A 11 0.59 10.74 19.91
N HIS A 12 0.71 9.42 19.75
CA HIS A 12 -0.46 8.54 19.67
C HIS A 12 -1.35 8.63 20.91
N TYR A 13 -0.77 8.80 22.10
CA TYR A 13 -1.53 8.89 23.35
C TYR A 13 -1.91 10.33 23.68
N ILE A 14 -0.99 11.29 23.45
CA ILE A 14 -1.21 12.69 23.86
C ILE A 14 -2.15 13.42 22.89
N VAL A 15 -2.03 13.15 21.58
CA VAL A 15 -2.73 13.88 20.52
C VAL A 15 -3.79 13.00 19.85
N GLY A 16 -3.45 11.73 19.63
CA GLY A 16 -4.27 10.81 18.84
C GLY A 16 -5.35 10.06 19.59
N ALA A 17 -5.40 10.12 20.93
CA ALA A 17 -6.27 9.26 21.75
C ALA A 17 -6.17 7.77 21.35
N GLN A 18 -4.92 7.29 21.21
CA GLN A 18 -4.51 5.98 20.68
C GLN A 18 -4.94 5.67 19.22
N GLY A 19 -5.33 6.70 18.45
CA GLY A 19 -5.57 6.63 17.02
C GLY A 19 -4.32 6.83 16.16
N SER A 20 -4.44 6.50 14.87
CA SER A 20 -3.39 6.75 13.88
C SER A 20 -3.22 8.24 13.58
N LEU A 21 -1.98 8.69 13.41
CA LEU A 21 -1.65 10.06 13.02
C LEU A 21 -1.01 10.10 11.63
N PRO A 22 -1.16 11.21 10.87
CA PRO A 22 -0.51 11.39 9.57
C PRO A 22 0.98 11.74 9.73
N VAL A 23 1.74 10.84 10.34
CA VAL A 23 3.17 10.99 10.66
C VAL A 23 3.95 9.75 10.22
N ASP A 24 5.26 9.92 10.02
CA ASP A 24 6.17 8.80 9.80
C ASP A 24 6.52 8.05 11.10
N ALA A 25 7.36 7.01 11.00
CA ALA A 25 7.78 6.20 12.14
C ALA A 25 8.64 6.97 13.18
N ALA A 26 9.16 8.15 12.83
CA ALA A 26 9.87 9.05 13.75
C ALA A 26 8.97 10.16 14.31
N GLY A 27 7.70 10.21 13.89
CA GLY A 27 6.73 11.21 14.32
C GLY A 27 6.76 12.52 13.53
N ASN A 28 7.47 12.58 12.40
CA ASN A 28 7.44 13.76 11.53
C ASN A 28 6.10 13.78 10.76
N PRO A 29 5.44 14.94 10.63
CA PRO A 29 4.21 15.04 9.85
C PRO A 29 4.46 14.71 8.38
N TRP A 30 3.47 14.08 7.73
CA TRP A 30 3.46 14.00 6.28
C TRP A 30 3.39 15.41 5.69
N MET A 31 4.21 15.67 4.67
CA MET A 31 4.34 16.99 4.07
C MET A 31 4.05 16.93 2.57
N GLY A 32 3.42 17.98 2.04
CA GLY A 32 3.07 18.07 0.62
C GLY A 32 4.28 18.08 -0.33
N ASN A 33 5.48 18.34 0.18
CA ASN A 33 6.73 18.25 -0.59
C ASN A 33 7.17 16.80 -0.90
N TYR A 34 6.44 15.79 -0.43
CA TYR A 34 6.61 14.39 -0.84
C TYR A 34 5.86 14.05 -2.14
N VAL A 35 5.09 15.00 -2.69
CA VAL A 35 4.35 14.82 -3.94
C VAL A 35 5.21 15.33 -5.11
N TYR A 36 5.44 14.46 -6.09
CA TYR A 36 6.07 14.81 -7.36
C TYR A 36 5.00 14.96 -8.45
N ASN A 37 5.05 16.09 -9.15
CA ASN A 37 4.29 16.37 -10.36
C ASN A 37 5.09 17.39 -11.17
N HIS A 38 5.82 16.89 -12.15
CA HIS A 38 6.72 17.67 -12.97
C HIS A 38 6.02 18.26 -14.20
N GLY A 39 4.75 17.92 -14.43
CA GLY A 39 4.01 18.28 -15.64
C GLY A 39 4.54 17.58 -16.91
N ASN A 40 5.43 16.60 -16.74
CA ASN A 40 5.99 15.79 -17.81
C ASN A 40 5.64 14.33 -17.55
N LEU A 41 4.81 13.76 -18.44
CA LEU A 41 4.28 12.41 -18.27
C LEU A 41 5.36 11.34 -18.06
N VAL A 42 6.47 11.41 -18.80
CA VAL A 42 7.54 10.40 -18.68
C VAL A 42 8.26 10.53 -17.34
N ALA A 43 8.59 11.76 -16.93
CA ALA A 43 9.22 12.00 -15.63
C ALA A 43 8.32 11.50 -14.49
N ASP A 44 7.03 11.85 -14.53
CA ASP A 44 6.08 11.45 -13.48
C ASP A 44 5.86 9.93 -13.46
N LEU A 45 5.85 9.25 -14.62
CA LEU A 45 5.81 7.78 -14.67
C LEU A 45 7.06 7.13 -14.05
N LEU A 46 8.24 7.74 -14.23
CA LEU A 46 9.47 7.27 -13.60
C LEU A 46 9.44 7.47 -12.08
N ASP A 47 8.96 8.62 -11.60
CA ASP A 47 8.78 8.87 -10.16
C ASP A 47 7.80 7.87 -9.54
N ASN A 48 6.68 7.61 -10.20
CA ASN A 48 5.69 6.63 -9.75
C ASN A 48 6.30 5.22 -9.64
N LEU A 49 7.12 4.83 -10.62
CA LEU A 49 7.81 3.55 -10.62
C LEU A 49 8.81 3.43 -9.45
N VAL A 50 9.56 4.50 -9.16
CA VAL A 50 10.47 4.57 -8.01
C VAL A 50 9.70 4.55 -6.69
N LEU A 51 8.58 5.26 -6.62
CA LEU A 51 7.73 5.32 -5.43
C LEU A 51 7.20 3.92 -5.09
N GLU A 52 6.67 3.18 -6.06
CA GLU A 52 6.17 1.82 -5.83
C GLU A 52 7.32 0.84 -5.51
N SER A 53 8.49 0.99 -6.13
CA SER A 53 9.67 0.15 -5.83
C SER A 53 10.17 0.34 -4.39
N THR A 54 10.23 1.58 -3.93
CA THR A 54 10.64 1.89 -2.55
C THR A 54 9.54 1.53 -1.55
N GLY A 55 8.27 1.65 -1.93
CA GLY A 55 7.12 1.18 -1.16
C GLY A 55 7.21 -0.32 -0.85
N VAL A 56 7.40 -1.16 -1.87
CA VAL A 56 7.57 -2.61 -1.67
C VAL A 56 8.76 -2.92 -0.77
N LEU A 57 9.90 -2.27 -1.01
CA LEU A 57 11.11 -2.48 -0.19
C LEU A 57 10.86 -2.18 1.29
N GLN A 58 10.24 -1.04 1.58
CA GLN A 58 9.96 -0.61 2.95
C GLN A 58 8.91 -1.52 3.60
N LYS A 59 7.82 -1.83 2.90
CA LYS A 59 6.76 -2.71 3.42
C LYS A 59 7.29 -4.12 3.72
N SER A 60 8.17 -4.68 2.90
CA SER A 60 8.80 -5.98 3.17
C SER A 60 9.67 -5.95 4.43
N ARG A 61 10.43 -4.88 4.66
CA ARG A 61 11.18 -4.71 5.92
C ARG A 61 10.24 -4.61 7.13
N ILE A 62 9.19 -3.79 7.01
CA ILE A 62 8.19 -3.59 8.07
C ILE A 62 7.45 -4.90 8.38
N TYR A 63 7.15 -5.71 7.37
CA TYR A 63 6.53 -7.03 7.53
C TYR A 63 7.37 -7.96 8.43
N GLU A 64 8.69 -7.90 8.28
CA GLU A 64 9.63 -8.70 9.08
C GLU A 64 9.81 -8.17 10.50
N MET A 65 9.40 -6.93 10.79
CA MET A 65 9.52 -6.31 12.12
C MET A 65 8.42 -6.72 13.11
N SER A 66 7.35 -7.37 12.64
CA SER A 66 6.22 -7.72 13.50
C SER A 66 5.60 -9.06 13.11
N SER A 67 5.09 -9.81 14.10
CA SER A 67 4.32 -11.04 13.91
C SER A 67 2.81 -10.83 14.07
N ASN A 68 2.36 -9.58 14.27
CA ASN A 68 0.93 -9.27 14.39
C ASN A 68 0.20 -9.65 13.09
N LYS A 69 -0.81 -10.51 13.21
CA LYS A 69 -1.53 -11.07 12.05
C LYS A 69 -2.25 -10.00 11.24
N THR A 70 -2.98 -9.10 11.89
CA THR A 70 -3.70 -8.00 11.22
C THR A 70 -2.74 -7.09 10.45
N PHE A 71 -1.58 -6.81 11.06
CA PHE A 71 -0.54 -5.99 10.45
C PHE A 71 0.06 -6.67 9.21
N ARG A 72 0.45 -7.94 9.33
CA ARG A 72 0.98 -8.72 8.20
C ARG A 72 -0.03 -8.90 7.08
N GLU A 73 -1.29 -9.14 7.41
CA GLU A 73 -2.38 -9.28 6.45
C GLU A 73 -2.57 -8.00 5.63
N THR A 74 -2.57 -6.84 6.31
CA THR A 74 -2.66 -5.53 5.67
C THR A 74 -1.46 -5.26 4.75
N LEU A 75 -0.24 -5.47 5.26
CA LEU A 75 0.98 -5.27 4.48
C LEU A 75 1.03 -6.21 3.28
N ALA A 76 0.65 -7.47 3.43
CA ALA A 76 0.69 -8.44 2.37
C ALA A 76 -0.21 -8.06 1.19
N PHE A 77 -1.44 -7.61 1.48
CA PHE A 77 -2.31 -7.07 0.45
C PHE A 77 -1.63 -5.89 -0.27
N LEU A 78 -1.13 -4.92 0.49
CA LEU A 78 -0.51 -3.71 -0.09
C LEU A 78 0.76 -4.03 -0.89
N ILE A 79 1.63 -4.94 -0.44
CA ILE A 79 2.83 -5.35 -1.17
C ILE A 79 2.46 -5.98 -2.53
N VAL A 80 1.41 -6.80 -2.57
CA VAL A 80 0.91 -7.37 -3.83
C VAL A 80 0.31 -6.30 -4.74
N ARG A 81 -0.36 -5.30 -4.17
CA ARG A 81 -0.90 -4.15 -4.92
C ARG A 81 0.20 -3.25 -5.48
N ASP A 82 1.23 -2.94 -4.70
CA ASP A 82 2.38 -2.17 -5.18
C ASP A 82 3.05 -2.89 -6.38
N ASN A 83 3.18 -4.23 -6.34
CA ASN A 83 3.67 -4.99 -7.50
C ASN A 83 2.77 -4.82 -8.75
N ALA A 84 1.45 -4.83 -8.56
CA ALA A 84 0.52 -4.57 -9.66
C ALA A 84 0.67 -3.14 -10.22
N HIS A 85 0.93 -2.16 -9.36
CA HIS A 85 1.19 -0.78 -9.78
C HIS A 85 2.54 -0.63 -10.49
N GLN A 86 3.60 -1.30 -10.02
CA GLN A 86 4.88 -1.38 -10.76
C GLN A 86 4.65 -1.91 -12.18
N ASN A 87 3.85 -2.98 -12.32
CA ASN A 87 3.47 -3.51 -13.62
C ASN A 87 2.69 -2.50 -14.46
N ALA A 88 1.74 -1.76 -13.88
CA ALA A 88 0.96 -0.75 -14.59
C ALA A 88 1.83 0.40 -15.12
N PHE A 89 2.70 0.96 -14.29
CA PHE A 89 3.60 2.04 -14.71
C PHE A 89 4.68 1.57 -15.69
N ALA A 90 5.22 0.36 -15.49
CA ALA A 90 6.12 -0.25 -16.46
C ALA A 90 5.44 -0.47 -17.82
N LYS A 91 4.15 -0.86 -17.82
CA LYS A 91 3.38 -1.04 -19.06
C LYS A 91 3.09 0.29 -19.77
N ALA A 92 2.82 1.35 -19.02
CA ALA A 92 2.71 2.68 -19.57
C ALA A 92 4.03 3.14 -20.24
N LEU A 93 5.17 2.92 -19.60
CA LEU A 93 6.49 3.21 -20.19
C LEU A 93 6.79 2.31 -21.41
N GLU A 94 6.36 1.05 -21.39
CA GLU A 94 6.48 0.13 -22.52
C GLU A 94 5.73 0.66 -23.75
N SER A 95 4.55 1.27 -23.57
CA SER A 95 3.80 1.91 -24.66
C SER A 95 4.54 3.09 -25.32
N LEU A 96 5.53 3.65 -24.62
CA LEU A 96 6.42 4.70 -25.11
C LEU A 96 7.75 4.15 -25.68
N GLY A 97 7.86 2.83 -25.81
CA GLY A 97 9.02 2.16 -26.38
C GLY A 97 10.11 1.77 -25.39
N VAL A 98 9.84 1.76 -24.08
CA VAL A 98 10.85 1.44 -23.05
C VAL A 98 10.45 0.23 -22.19
N GLU A 99 11.18 -0.88 -22.32
CA GLU A 99 10.86 -2.16 -21.67
C GLU A 99 11.41 -2.28 -20.22
N TRP A 100 10.99 -1.39 -19.31
CA TRP A 100 11.43 -1.41 -17.90
C TRP A 100 10.97 -2.62 -17.10
N GLY A 101 9.89 -3.29 -17.55
CA GLY A 101 9.32 -4.49 -16.92
C GLY A 101 10.34 -5.54 -16.49
N LYS A 102 11.39 -5.70 -17.29
CA LYS A 102 12.47 -6.67 -17.06
C LYS A 102 13.25 -6.42 -15.75
N LEU A 103 13.21 -5.23 -15.18
CA LEU A 103 13.84 -4.93 -13.89
C LEU A 103 13.00 -5.41 -12.69
N PHE A 104 11.70 -5.63 -12.87
CA PHE A 104 10.77 -5.89 -11.77
C PHE A 104 10.60 -7.37 -11.41
N PRO A 105 10.32 -7.67 -10.13
CA PRO A 105 10.07 -6.73 -9.02
C PRO A 105 11.35 -6.07 -8.48
N VAL A 106 11.20 -4.87 -7.89
CA VAL A 106 12.23 -4.21 -7.09
C VAL A 106 11.69 -4.07 -5.65
N PRO A 107 12.41 -4.57 -4.62
CA PRO A 107 13.67 -5.31 -4.70
C PRO A 107 13.51 -6.65 -5.43
N ASN A 108 14.62 -7.31 -5.80
CA ASN A 108 14.55 -8.66 -6.37
C ASN A 108 14.31 -9.68 -5.25
N TYR A 109 13.04 -9.86 -4.87
CA TYR A 109 12.62 -10.81 -3.84
C TYR A 109 11.47 -11.68 -4.35
N ASP A 110 11.35 -12.88 -3.77
CA ASP A 110 10.22 -13.77 -4.01
C ASP A 110 9.11 -13.45 -3.01
N ILE A 111 8.07 -12.76 -3.49
CA ILE A 111 6.91 -12.38 -2.71
C ILE A 111 6.14 -13.58 -2.14
N ASN A 112 6.28 -14.76 -2.74
CA ASN A 112 5.61 -15.98 -2.26
C ASN A 112 6.18 -16.52 -0.95
N LYS A 113 7.33 -16.00 -0.49
CA LYS A 113 7.91 -16.34 0.82
C LYS A 113 7.07 -15.84 1.99
N TYR A 114 6.23 -14.82 1.77
CA TYR A 114 5.30 -14.32 2.76
C TYR A 114 3.95 -15.03 2.54
N PRO A 115 3.49 -15.90 3.47
CA PRO A 115 2.29 -16.72 3.27
C PRO A 115 1.04 -15.88 2.95
N GLU A 116 0.89 -14.76 3.64
CA GLU A 116 -0.19 -13.79 3.45
C GLU A 116 -0.13 -13.15 2.06
N CYS A 117 1.07 -12.88 1.51
CA CYS A 117 1.21 -12.38 0.14
C CYS A 117 0.88 -13.47 -0.87
N LYS A 118 1.38 -14.70 -0.66
CA LYS A 118 1.12 -15.84 -1.55
C LYS A 118 -0.39 -16.03 -1.76
N LYS A 119 -1.19 -15.90 -0.70
CA LYS A 119 -2.65 -15.93 -0.78
C LYS A 119 -3.21 -14.97 -1.84
N TYR A 120 -2.77 -13.71 -1.85
CA TYR A 120 -3.24 -12.72 -2.83
C TYR A 120 -2.61 -12.90 -4.22
N VAL A 121 -1.39 -13.44 -4.29
CA VAL A 121 -0.78 -13.84 -5.56
C VAL A 121 -1.58 -14.96 -6.21
N ASP A 122 -1.97 -15.98 -5.45
CA ASP A 122 -2.81 -17.10 -5.91
C ASP A 122 -4.19 -16.62 -6.38
N MET A 123 -4.70 -15.51 -5.84
CA MET A 123 -5.92 -14.83 -6.31
C MET A 123 -5.71 -13.98 -7.57
N GLY A 124 -4.48 -13.91 -8.12
CA GLY A 124 -4.15 -13.14 -9.32
C GLY A 124 -3.94 -11.64 -9.09
N PHE A 125 -3.97 -11.16 -7.84
CA PHE A 125 -4.03 -9.71 -7.57
C PHE A 125 -2.78 -8.93 -8.01
N HIS A 126 -1.63 -9.60 -8.16
CA HIS A 126 -0.40 -8.99 -8.67
C HIS A 126 -0.46 -8.62 -10.17
N ASN A 127 -1.40 -9.21 -10.92
CA ASN A 127 -1.64 -8.93 -12.35
C ASN A 127 -2.99 -8.25 -12.60
N ALA A 128 -3.76 -7.96 -11.55
CA ALA A 128 -5.06 -7.31 -11.65
C ALA A 128 -4.95 -5.81 -11.41
N GLN A 129 -5.54 -5.00 -12.30
CA GLN A 129 -5.87 -3.60 -12.04
C GLN A 129 -7.33 -3.50 -11.60
N PHE A 130 -7.56 -3.17 -10.33
CA PHE A 130 -8.90 -2.94 -9.82
C PHE A 130 -9.47 -1.63 -10.38
N ASN A 131 -10.64 -1.73 -11.02
CA ASN A 131 -11.31 -0.59 -11.63
C ASN A 131 -12.26 0.08 -10.63
N PHE A 132 -11.79 1.15 -9.99
CA PHE A 132 -12.60 1.97 -9.08
C PHE A 132 -13.38 3.09 -9.77
N ARG A 133 -13.42 3.11 -11.12
CA ARG A 133 -14.16 4.15 -11.85
C ARG A 133 -15.66 3.90 -11.80
N LEU A 134 -16.43 4.98 -11.62
CA LEU A 134 -17.89 4.97 -11.71
C LEU A 134 -18.39 5.23 -13.15
N ASP A 135 -17.48 5.58 -14.06
CA ASP A 135 -17.70 5.86 -15.47
C ASP A 135 -16.87 4.91 -16.37
N ASN A 136 -17.06 5.05 -17.68
CA ASN A 136 -16.31 4.25 -18.65
C ASN A 136 -14.80 4.46 -18.51
N THR A 137 -14.04 3.38 -18.66
CA THR A 137 -12.58 3.38 -18.48
C THR A 137 -11.84 3.05 -19.78
N ARG A 138 -10.66 3.65 -19.95
CA ARG A 138 -9.70 3.36 -21.03
C ARG A 138 -8.44 2.63 -20.53
N ILE A 139 -8.45 2.15 -19.28
CA ILE A 139 -7.29 1.47 -18.66
C ILE A 139 -6.78 0.31 -19.56
N ALA A 140 -7.68 -0.41 -20.24
CA ALA A 140 -7.36 -1.54 -21.11
C ALA A 140 -6.48 -1.18 -22.31
N GLU A 141 -6.44 0.08 -22.71
CA GLU A 141 -5.57 0.54 -23.81
C GLU A 141 -4.08 0.47 -23.44
N ILE A 142 -3.76 0.49 -22.14
CA ILE A 142 -2.40 0.35 -21.62
C ILE A 142 -2.24 -0.96 -20.85
N PHE A 143 -3.10 -1.22 -19.88
CA PHE A 143 -3.02 -2.38 -18.99
C PHE A 143 -3.69 -3.60 -19.64
N SER A 144 -2.97 -4.23 -20.59
CA SER A 144 -3.44 -5.43 -21.29
C SER A 144 -2.29 -6.34 -21.72
N GLY A 145 -2.62 -7.59 -22.05
CA GLY A 145 -1.67 -8.61 -22.47
C GLY A 145 -0.78 -9.07 -21.33
N LYS A 146 0.44 -9.50 -21.66
CA LYS A 146 1.35 -10.08 -20.66
C LYS A 146 1.85 -9.05 -19.66
N SER A 147 1.93 -9.49 -18.41
CA SER A 147 2.61 -8.77 -17.33
C SER A 147 4.05 -8.47 -17.74
N PRO A 148 4.50 -7.20 -17.60
CA PRO A 148 5.85 -6.81 -18.03
C PRO A 148 6.94 -7.32 -17.07
N SER A 149 6.57 -7.71 -15.83
CA SER A 149 7.49 -8.29 -14.86
C SER A 149 7.86 -9.74 -15.16
N ARG A 150 8.95 -10.21 -14.54
CA ARG A 150 9.48 -11.58 -14.72
C ARG A 150 8.53 -12.69 -14.25
N ASN A 151 7.54 -12.36 -13.44
CA ASN A 151 6.55 -13.31 -12.93
C ASN A 151 5.55 -13.73 -14.03
N GLY A 152 5.44 -12.94 -15.10
CA GLY A 152 4.54 -13.20 -16.21
C GLY A 152 3.07 -13.20 -15.79
N GLY A 153 2.26 -13.98 -16.52
CA GLY A 153 0.81 -13.96 -16.42
C GLY A 153 0.19 -12.92 -17.36
N GLU A 154 -1.13 -12.98 -17.49
CA GLU A 154 -1.91 -12.01 -18.26
C GLU A 154 -2.44 -10.94 -17.32
N LEU A 155 -2.35 -9.68 -17.75
CA LEU A 155 -2.91 -8.54 -17.05
C LEU A 155 -4.43 -8.54 -17.22
N GLU A 156 -5.12 -8.27 -16.12
CA GLU A 156 -6.58 -8.25 -16.09
C GLU A 156 -7.09 -6.97 -15.43
N ILE A 157 -8.20 -6.42 -15.94
CA ILE A 157 -8.92 -5.33 -15.30
C ILE A 157 -10.17 -5.95 -14.68
N THR A 158 -10.30 -5.82 -13.36
CA THR A 158 -11.39 -6.44 -12.61
C THR A 158 -12.10 -5.41 -11.75
N ASP A 159 -13.28 -5.75 -11.28
CA ASP A 159 -13.88 -5.02 -10.17
C ASP A 159 -13.00 -5.14 -8.92
N PRO A 160 -13.01 -4.13 -8.03
CA PRO A 160 -12.33 -4.22 -6.76
C PRO A 160 -12.94 -5.35 -5.91
N PRO A 161 -12.13 -6.03 -5.07
CA PRO A 161 -12.65 -7.05 -4.18
C PRO A 161 -13.66 -6.44 -3.21
N MET A 162 -14.62 -7.26 -2.75
CA MET A 162 -15.55 -6.85 -1.71
C MET A 162 -14.78 -6.44 -0.46
N GLY A 163 -15.04 -5.23 0.03
CA GLY A 163 -14.43 -4.73 1.26
C GLY A 163 -14.95 -5.45 2.51
N TYR A 164 -14.29 -5.20 3.63
CA TYR A 164 -14.72 -5.64 4.95
C TYR A 164 -15.32 -4.46 5.73
N PRO A 165 -16.19 -4.71 6.72
CA PRO A 165 -16.65 -3.66 7.62
C PRO A 165 -15.48 -2.93 8.28
N VAL A 166 -15.55 -1.60 8.35
CA VAL A 166 -14.56 -0.78 9.04
C VAL A 166 -14.64 -1.10 10.55
N PRO A 167 -13.51 -1.39 11.22
CA PRO A 167 -13.52 -1.66 12.65
C PRO A 167 -13.95 -0.41 13.43
N VAL A 168 -14.88 -0.59 14.37
CA VAL A 168 -15.23 0.44 15.35
C VAL A 168 -14.42 0.15 16.60
N LEU A 169 -13.56 1.10 16.98
CA LEU A 169 -12.77 0.98 18.21
C LEU A 169 -13.68 1.18 19.44
N PRO A 170 -13.41 0.47 20.54
CA PRO A 170 -14.15 0.68 21.78
C PRO A 170 -13.96 2.10 22.32
N GLU A 171 -14.91 2.58 23.13
CA GLU A 171 -14.72 3.80 23.89
C GLU A 171 -13.52 3.65 24.85
N MET A 172 -12.75 4.72 25.00
CA MET A 172 -11.59 4.80 25.87
C MET A 172 -11.76 5.97 26.85
N PRO A 173 -12.38 5.74 28.03
CA PRO A 173 -12.60 6.79 29.02
C PRO A 173 -11.31 7.45 29.52
N ASN A 174 -10.21 6.71 29.60
CA ASN A 174 -8.89 7.24 29.97
C ASN A 174 -8.29 8.16 28.90
N GLU A 175 -8.78 8.08 27.66
CA GLU A 175 -8.41 8.96 26.54
C GLU A 175 -9.48 10.01 26.26
N HIS A 176 -10.56 10.07 27.06
CA HIS A 176 -11.71 10.97 26.85
C HIS A 176 -12.34 10.82 25.45
N ALA A 177 -12.36 9.59 24.92
CA ALA A 177 -12.80 9.30 23.55
C ALA A 177 -13.96 8.27 23.54
N PRO A 178 -15.17 8.62 23.07
CA PRO A 178 -15.55 9.88 22.44
C PRO A 178 -15.87 11.03 23.42
N GLY A 179 -15.76 10.80 24.74
CA GLY A 179 -15.95 11.84 25.76
C GLY A 179 -17.41 12.14 26.12
N LEU A 180 -18.37 11.38 25.57
CA LEU A 180 -19.80 11.64 25.73
C LEU A 180 -20.33 11.40 27.16
N HIS A 181 -19.61 10.61 27.96
CA HIS A 181 -20.04 10.16 29.29
C HIS A 181 -19.08 10.54 30.42
N ASP A 182 -18.06 11.35 30.14
CA ASP A 182 -16.97 11.63 31.10
C ASP A 182 -17.44 12.31 32.40
N LEU A 183 -18.54 13.06 32.34
CA LEU A 183 -19.13 13.77 33.49
C LEU A 183 -20.34 13.05 34.10
N ASN A 184 -20.76 11.92 33.55
CA ASN A 184 -21.99 11.21 33.92
C ASN A 184 -21.71 9.81 34.51
N THR A 185 -20.49 9.57 35.01
CA THR A 185 -20.13 8.34 35.73
C THR A 185 -20.48 8.41 37.21
#